data_AF-A0A1A8WCU7-F1
#
_entry.id   AF-A0A1A8WCU7-F1
#
_cell.length_a   1.000
_cell.length_b   1.000
_cell.length_c   1.000
_cell.angle_alpha   90.00
_cell.angle_beta   90.00
_cell.angle_gamma   90.00
#
_symmetry.space_group_name_H-M   'P 1'
#
loop_
_entity.id
_entity.type
_entity.pdbx_description
1 polymer ?
#
loop_
_entity_poly.entity_id
_entity_poly.type
_entity_poly.pdbx_seq_one_letter_code
_entity_poly.pdbx_strand_id
1 'polypeptide(L)'
;MSLTLHTNYGEIKIELFCYEVPKTCKNFLALCASGYYDNTKFHRNIKGFAIQGGDPTSTGKGGESIYGKYFDDEFNSTLKHDRRGMVSMANREPVGEKNRPVKDIIIQSVTIHANPIAEDEAILT
;
A
#
# COMPACT_ATOMS: atom_id res chain seq x y z
N MET A 1 5.13 -4.61 11.81
CA MET A 1 5.44 -3.16 11.66
C MET A 1 4.16 -2.40 11.34
N SER A 2 4.12 -1.07 11.54
CA SER A 2 2.95 -0.27 11.14
C SER A 2 3.36 1.07 10.52
N LEU A 3 2.45 1.71 9.80
CA LEU A 3 2.62 3.05 9.26
C LEU A 3 1.33 3.85 9.30
N THR A 4 1.42 5.16 9.16
CA THR A 4 0.27 6.06 8.98
C THR A 4 0.38 6.73 7.63
N LEU A 5 -0.67 6.62 6.82
CA LEU A 5 -0.89 7.48 5.65
C LEU A 5 -1.59 8.76 6.11
N HIS A 6 -0.98 9.90 5.86
CA HIS A 6 -1.59 11.21 6.07
C HIS A 6 -2.34 11.58 4.80
N THR A 7 -3.67 11.70 4.86
CA THR A 7 -4.48 12.06 3.69
C THR A 7 -5.22 13.37 3.91
N ASN A 8 -5.66 14.01 2.83
CA ASN A 8 -6.52 15.20 2.91
C ASN A 8 -7.92 14.93 3.52
N TYR A 9 -8.25 13.67 3.84
CA TYR A 9 -9.48 13.28 4.55
C TYR A 9 -9.20 12.70 5.95
N GLY A 10 -7.96 12.79 6.44
CA GLY A 10 -7.54 12.29 7.74
C GLY A 10 -6.49 11.18 7.65
N GLU A 11 -6.15 10.63 8.80
CA GLU A 11 -5.09 9.63 8.93
C GLU A 11 -5.63 8.21 8.76
N ILE A 12 -4.82 7.35 8.12
CA ILE A 12 -5.09 5.92 8.00
C ILE A 12 -3.89 5.16 8.55
N LYS A 13 -4.06 4.51 9.70
CA LYS A 13 -3.05 3.63 10.28
C LYS A 13 -3.17 2.23 9.67
N ILE A 14 -2.04 1.68 9.22
CA ILE A 14 -1.93 0.37 8.57
C ILE A 14 -0.93 -0.48 9.33
N GLU A 15 -1.33 -1.69 9.68
CA GLU A 15 -0.44 -2.74 10.17
C GLU A 15 0.00 -3.63 9.01
N LEU A 16 1.27 -4.04 9.03
CA LEU A 16 1.89 -4.85 7.99
C LEU A 16 2.33 -6.21 8.54
N PHE A 17 1.88 -7.26 7.86
CA PHE A 17 2.22 -8.67 8.09
C PHE A 17 3.57 -9.04 7.47
N CYS A 18 4.65 -8.40 7.94
CA CYS A 18 5.97 -8.49 7.32
C CYS A 18 6.61 -9.89 7.40
N TYR A 19 6.16 -10.74 8.32
CA TYR A 19 6.64 -12.12 8.43
C TYR A 19 6.01 -13.01 7.35
N GLU A 20 4.72 -12.82 7.09
CA GLU A 20 3.95 -13.61 6.14
C GLU A 20 4.18 -13.18 4.68
N VAL A 21 4.39 -11.88 4.44
CA VAL A 21 4.57 -11.29 3.09
C VAL A 21 5.82 -10.38 3.02
N PRO A 22 7.02 -10.94 3.25
CA PRO A 22 8.24 -10.15 3.45
C PRO A 22 8.64 -9.32 2.23
N LYS A 23 8.50 -9.84 1.00
CA LYS A 23 8.89 -9.12 -0.22
C LYS A 23 7.95 -7.95 -0.49
N THR A 24 6.64 -8.17 -0.28
CA THR A 24 5.58 -7.19 -0.44
C THR A 24 5.75 -6.07 0.58
N CYS A 25 5.95 -6.41 1.86
CA CYS A 25 6.17 -5.42 2.91
C CYS A 25 7.47 -4.64 2.70
N LYS A 26 8.56 -5.30 2.31
CA LYS A 26 9.84 -4.63 2.02
C LYS A 26 9.69 -3.62 0.88
N ASN A 27 9.00 -4.00 -0.19
CA ASN A 27 8.71 -3.09 -1.30
C ASN A 27 7.91 -1.87 -0.84
N PHE A 28 6.81 -2.11 -0.12
CA PHE A 28 5.94 -1.03 0.33
C PHE A 28 6.65 -0.06 1.29
N LEU A 29 7.34 -0.59 2.30
CA LEU A 29 8.08 0.22 3.28
C LEU A 29 9.20 1.05 2.64
N ALA A 30 9.95 0.48 1.70
CA ALA A 30 11.02 1.20 1.02
C ALA A 30 10.49 2.33 0.13
N LEU A 31 9.37 2.12 -0.57
CA LEU A 31 8.68 3.18 -1.33
C LEU A 31 8.12 4.27 -0.40
N CYS A 32 7.55 3.90 0.75
CA CYS A 32 7.13 4.88 1.75
C CYS A 32 8.32 5.70 2.27
N ALA A 33 9.44 5.05 2.59
CA ALA A 33 10.63 5.71 3.14
C ALA A 33 11.30 6.67 2.15
N SER A 34 11.14 6.46 0.84
CA SER A 34 11.67 7.35 -0.20
C SER A 34 10.72 8.50 -0.58
N GLY A 35 9.56 8.62 0.07
CA GLY A 35 8.54 9.61 -0.28
C GLY A 35 7.80 9.31 -1.59
N TYR A 36 7.87 8.08 -2.10
CA TYR A 36 7.29 7.70 -3.39
C TYR A 36 5.77 7.92 -3.48
N TYR A 37 5.08 7.79 -2.35
CA TYR A 37 3.63 7.95 -2.26
C TYR A 37 3.18 9.37 -1.92
N ASP A 38 4.12 10.30 -1.67
CA ASP A 38 3.80 11.67 -1.32
C ASP A 38 3.11 12.38 -2.49
N ASN A 39 2.00 13.04 -2.19
CA ASN A 39 1.10 13.69 -3.14
C ASN A 39 0.47 12.76 -4.19
N THR A 40 0.51 11.44 -4.00
CA THR A 40 -0.16 10.50 -4.90
C THR A 40 -1.67 10.42 -4.62
N LYS A 41 -2.46 10.17 -5.67
CA LYS A 41 -3.93 10.11 -5.60
C LYS A 41 -4.42 8.68 -5.46
N PHE A 42 -5.54 8.54 -4.74
CA PHE A 42 -6.41 7.37 -4.93
C PHE A 42 -7.18 7.55 -6.23
N HIS A 43 -6.74 6.87 -7.28
CA HIS A 43 -7.24 7.06 -8.65
C HIS A 43 -8.48 6.20 -8.96
N ARG A 44 -8.89 5.27 -8.08
CA ARG A 44 -10.10 4.44 -8.25
C ARG A 44 -10.78 4.23 -6.89
N ASN A 45 -12.08 4.47 -6.83
CA ASN A 45 -12.90 4.28 -5.63
C ASN A 45 -14.24 3.62 -5.99
N ILE A 46 -14.42 2.35 -5.61
CA ILE A 46 -15.64 1.59 -5.83
C ILE A 46 -16.33 1.37 -4.49
N LYS A 47 -17.48 2.03 -4.29
CA LYS A 47 -18.27 1.92 -3.06
C LYS A 47 -18.63 0.46 -2.77
N GLY A 48 -18.32 0.00 -1.56
CA GLY A 48 -18.61 -1.37 -1.12
C GLY A 48 -17.60 -2.42 -1.57
N PHE A 49 -16.54 -2.02 -2.29
CA PHE A 49 -15.51 -2.93 -2.78
C PHE A 49 -14.12 -2.49 -2.34
N ALA A 50 -13.50 -1.56 -3.06
CA ALA A 50 -12.11 -1.16 -2.82
C ALA A 50 -11.85 0.30 -3.23
N ILE A 51 -10.87 0.90 -2.57
CA ILE A 51 -10.22 2.15 -2.97
C ILE A 51 -8.76 1.82 -3.31
N GLN A 52 -8.26 2.36 -4.43
CA GLN A 52 -6.96 2.02 -4.99
C GLN A 52 -6.15 3.31 -5.23
N GLY A 53 -4.87 3.27 -4.86
CA GLY A 53 -3.91 4.35 -5.01
C GLY A 53 -2.52 3.80 -5.34
N GLY A 54 -1.48 4.57 -5.03
CA GLY A 54 -0.09 4.12 -5.17
C GLY A 54 0.51 4.24 -6.57
N ASP A 55 -0.16 4.95 -7.49
CA ASP A 55 0.36 5.27 -8.83
C ASP A 55 0.75 6.76 -8.89
N PRO A 56 2.05 7.11 -8.95
CA PRO A 56 2.49 8.51 -9.06
C PRO A 56 2.01 9.22 -10.32
N THR A 57 1.72 8.49 -11.40
CA THR A 57 1.20 9.06 -12.64
C THR A 57 -0.30 9.37 -12.56
N SER A 58 -0.99 8.84 -11.54
CA SER A 58 -2.46 8.90 -11.37
C SER A 58 -3.26 8.31 -12.53
N THR A 59 -2.62 7.59 -13.46
CA THR A 59 -3.31 7.02 -14.63
C THR A 59 -4.04 5.73 -14.28
N GLY A 60 -3.60 5.05 -13.21
CA GLY A 60 -4.00 3.69 -12.83
C GLY A 60 -3.23 2.60 -13.59
N LYS A 61 -2.15 2.97 -14.29
CA LYS A 61 -1.29 2.08 -15.09
C LYS A 61 0.19 2.24 -14.77
N GLY A 62 0.57 3.29 -14.03
CA GLY A 62 1.93 3.51 -13.59
C GLY A 62 2.24 2.80 -12.27
N GLY A 63 3.35 3.18 -11.67
CA GLY A 63 3.88 2.53 -10.47
C GLY A 63 5.03 1.59 -10.81
N GLU A 64 6.05 1.60 -9.96
CA GLU A 64 7.23 0.75 -10.05
C GLU A 64 7.55 0.18 -8.66
N SER A 65 8.14 -1.01 -8.64
CA SER A 65 8.66 -1.59 -7.40
C SER A 65 10.08 -1.11 -7.14
N ILE A 66 10.55 -1.27 -5.90
CA ILE A 66 11.98 -1.05 -5.58
C ILE A 66 12.93 -1.99 -6.30
N TYR A 67 12.41 -3.05 -6.92
CA TYR A 67 13.19 -4.04 -7.65
C TYR A 67 13.33 -3.70 -9.15
N GLY A 68 12.75 -2.58 -9.61
CA GLY A 68 12.77 -2.15 -11.00
C GLY A 68 11.93 -3.00 -11.96
N LYS A 69 11.18 -3.97 -11.42
CA LYS A 69 10.29 -4.87 -12.17
C LYS A 69 9.14 -5.38 -11.30
N TYR A 70 8.14 -5.99 -11.91
CA TYR A 70 7.13 -6.75 -11.16
C TYR A 70 7.79 -7.85 -10.32
N PHE A 71 7.21 -8.12 -9.15
CA PHE A 71 7.63 -9.20 -8.27
C PHE A 71 6.49 -10.18 -8.03
N ASP A 72 6.84 -11.39 -7.62
CA ASP A 72 5.91 -12.50 -7.43
C ASP A 72 4.92 -12.26 -6.30
N ASP A 73 3.72 -12.82 -6.45
CA ASP A 73 2.66 -12.76 -5.44
C ASP A 73 3.03 -13.61 -4.21
N GLU A 74 2.74 -13.10 -3.00
CA GLU A 74 2.93 -13.80 -1.73
C GLU A 74 1.56 -14.14 -1.12
N PHE A 75 1.06 -15.34 -1.39
CA PHE A 75 -0.22 -15.81 -0.85
C PHE A 75 -0.03 -16.56 0.48
N ASN A 76 -0.83 -16.21 1.48
CA ASN A 76 -0.90 -16.92 2.74
C ASN A 76 -2.36 -17.34 3.03
N SER A 77 -2.57 -18.61 3.38
CA SER A 77 -3.89 -19.17 3.67
C SER A 77 -4.64 -18.48 4.84
N THR A 78 -3.92 -17.82 5.75
CA THR A 78 -4.49 -17.07 6.88
C THR A 78 -4.89 -15.64 6.52
N LEU A 79 -4.29 -15.07 5.46
CA LEU A 79 -4.52 -13.69 5.02
C LEU A 79 -5.59 -13.67 3.93
N LYS A 80 -6.83 -13.32 4.30
CA LYS A 80 -7.98 -13.28 3.39
C LYS A 80 -8.65 -11.91 3.39
N HIS A 81 -9.32 -11.59 2.28
CA HIS A 81 -10.20 -10.43 2.16
C HIS A 81 -11.57 -10.72 2.79
N ASP A 82 -11.57 -11.08 4.08
CA ASP A 82 -12.78 -11.51 4.82
C ASP A 82 -13.52 -10.35 5.52
N ARG A 83 -12.89 -9.17 5.59
CA ARG A 83 -13.41 -7.98 6.27
C ARG A 83 -12.96 -6.69 5.62
N ARG A 84 -13.63 -5.59 5.97
CA ARG A 84 -13.25 -4.23 5.55
C ARG A 84 -11.90 -3.85 6.17
N GLY A 85 -11.06 -3.18 5.39
CA GLY A 85 -9.79 -2.60 5.87
C GLY A 85 -8.56 -3.42 5.51
N MET A 86 -8.71 -4.55 4.81
CA MET A 86 -7.59 -5.29 4.26
C MET A 86 -6.89 -4.48 3.17
N VAL A 87 -5.55 -4.43 3.24
CA VAL A 87 -4.68 -3.76 2.26
C VAL A 87 -3.96 -4.84 1.46
N SER A 88 -3.91 -4.69 0.13
CA SER A 88 -3.31 -5.67 -0.77
C SER A 88 -2.77 -4.99 -2.02
N MET A 89 -1.86 -5.67 -2.71
CA MET A 89 -1.29 -5.19 -3.97
C MET A 89 -2.30 -5.34 -5.10
N ALA A 90 -2.52 -4.27 -5.86
CA ALA A 90 -3.21 -4.39 -7.13
C ALA A 90 -2.28 -5.05 -8.16
N ASN A 91 -2.84 -5.92 -9.00
CA ASN A 91 -2.15 -6.46 -10.17
C ASN A 91 -2.81 -5.88 -11.45
N ARG A 92 -2.38 -6.34 -12.64
CA ARG A 92 -2.69 -5.81 -13.99
C ARG A 92 -4.18 -5.73 -14.37
N GLU A 93 -4.97 -4.95 -13.65
CA GLU A 93 -6.32 -4.55 -14.04
C GLU A 93 -6.28 -3.18 -14.72
N PRO A 94 -6.78 -3.03 -15.96
CA PRO A 94 -6.93 -1.73 -16.57
C PRO A 94 -7.89 -0.86 -15.76
N VAL A 95 -7.39 0.25 -15.22
CA VAL A 95 -8.24 1.29 -14.64
C VAL A 95 -8.55 2.33 -15.72
N GLY A 96 -9.84 2.56 -15.99
CA GLY A 96 -10.32 3.63 -16.86
C GLY A 96 -10.83 4.83 -16.06
N GLU A 97 -11.48 5.78 -16.73
CA GLU A 97 -12.12 6.95 -16.07
C GLU A 97 -13.26 6.57 -15.11
N LYS A 98 -13.83 5.37 -15.30
CA LYS A 98 -14.90 4.85 -14.45
C LYS A 98 -14.38 4.65 -13.02
N ASN A 99 -15.09 5.24 -12.05
CA ASN A 99 -14.80 5.19 -10.61
C ASN A 99 -13.63 6.08 -10.15
N ARG A 100 -13.17 7.04 -10.95
CA ARG A 100 -12.31 8.12 -10.43
C ARG A 100 -13.09 8.96 -9.40
N PRO A 101 -12.51 9.30 -8.24
CA PRO A 101 -13.15 10.22 -7.31
C PRO A 101 -13.41 11.59 -7.96
N VAL A 102 -14.58 12.17 -7.70
CA VAL A 102 -14.91 13.53 -8.17
C VAL A 102 -14.06 14.60 -7.47
N LYS A 103 -13.76 14.37 -6.18
CA LYS A 103 -12.80 15.16 -5.41
C LYS A 103 -11.58 14.29 -5.17
N ASP A 104 -10.41 14.84 -5.45
CA ASP A 104 -9.15 14.14 -5.23
C ASP A 104 -9.00 13.73 -3.76
N ILE A 105 -8.62 12.46 -3.56
CA ILE A 105 -8.20 11.90 -2.28
C ILE A 105 -6.70 11.67 -2.43
N ILE A 106 -5.91 12.34 -1.61
CA ILE A 106 -4.46 12.49 -1.79
C ILE A 106 -3.76 11.96 -0.55
N ILE A 107 -2.73 11.14 -0.73
CA ILE A 107 -1.75 10.81 0.29
C ILE A 107 -0.77 11.97 0.34
N GLN A 108 -0.81 12.76 1.40
CA GLN A 108 0.05 13.93 1.59
C GLN A 108 1.46 13.51 1.99
N SER A 109 1.56 12.54 2.91
CA SER A 109 2.83 11.95 3.36
C SER A 109 2.61 10.61 4.04
N VAL A 110 3.70 9.89 4.30
CA VAL A 110 3.68 8.63 5.05
C VAL A 110 4.62 8.69 6.25
N THR A 111 4.16 8.24 7.42
CA THR A 111 4.99 8.03 8.60
C THR A 111 5.14 6.55 8.89
N ILE A 112 6.36 6.04 8.88
CA ILE A 112 6.65 4.65 9.26
C ILE A 112 6.86 4.59 10.78
N HIS A 113 6.13 3.71 11.45
CA HIS A 113 6.28 3.45 12.88
C HIS A 113 7.15 2.21 13.05
N ALA A 114 8.46 2.43 13.20
CA ALA A 114 9.40 1.37 13.53
C ALA A 114 9.16 0.87 14.96
N ASN A 115 9.15 -0.46 15.14
CA ASN A 115 9.21 -1.07 16.47
C ASN A 115 10.62 -1.62 16.67
N PRO A 116 11.51 -0.92 17.41
CA PRO A 116 12.89 -1.34 17.57
C PRO A 116 13.05 -2.71 18.25
N ILE A 117 12.02 -3.21 18.94
CA ILE A 117 12.06 -4.50 19.65
C ILE A 117 11.75 -5.68 18.70
N ALA A 118 10.97 -5.45 17.63
CA ALA A 118 10.54 -6.52 16.73
C ALA A 118 11.62 -6.97 15.73
N GLU A 119 12.69 -6.19 15.54
CA GLU A 119 13.80 -6.56 14.66
C GLU A 119 14.77 -7.57 15.30
N ASP A 120 14.89 -7.56 16.64
CA ASP A 120 15.77 -8.48 17.37
C ASP A 120 15.23 -9.93 17.41
N GLU A 121 13.91 -10.13 17.39
CA GLU A 121 13.32 -11.49 17.43
C GLU A 121 13.43 -12.23 16.09
N ALA A 122 13.54 -11.52 14.96
CA ALA A 122 13.68 -12.13 13.63
C ALA A 122 15.07 -12.74 13.35
N ILE A 123 16.05 -12.48 14.23
CA ILE A 123 17.44 -13.00 14.11
C ILE A 123 17.61 -14.30 14.92
N LEU A 124 16.62 -14.69 15.73
CA LEU A 124 16.72 -15.81 16.68
C LEU A 124 15.98 -17.10 16.27
N THR A 125 15.49 -17.19 15.03
CA THR A 125 14.89 -18.40 14.44
C THR A 125 15.51 -18.72 13.09
#